data_AF-A0A5C2HDQ3-F1
#
_entry.id   AF-A0A5C2HDQ3-F1
#
_cell.length_a   1.000
_cell.length_b   1.000
_cell.length_c   1.000
_cell.angle_alpha   90.00
_cell.angle_beta   90.00
_cell.angle_gamma   90.00
#
_symmetry.space_group_name_H-M   'P 1'
#
loop_
_entity.id
_entity.type
_entity.pdbx_description
1 polymer ?
#
loop_
_entity_poly.entity_id
_entity_poly.type
_entity_poly.pdbx_seq_one_letter_code
_entity_poly.pdbx_strand_id
1 'polypeptide(L)'
;MTLKKIIIEDQKELYRHKNYLLNLNLEFDSHKRIYSNNSFLDFNIEFEIIEFLKNNDFTYKIEEVIIKDFKKQVSASYSSLQIDANNIFIVDKKTNEKIYLLNKIKSKLLIIDLKKDILKSYKIPKNSLDRFNLALFTLEVLASNGDDFKDLFNIFAILQNQSSEDLLYLDKIKKFKYFCIAKINEKQQDMFLCNCIPDFFPETKFYIKGDRIFSDYTNYFLSYEQEIKVWKYLYNNKNFVGVYKEPTISELFIGRKIYTIDGFGNSVKRVIKFAKEIEKGYFQITLTDGVNSAKLSLIFSKDELFKRVVEARD
;
A
#
# COMPACT_ATOMS: atom_id res chain seq x y z
N MET A 1 -26.05 -0.05 -5.21
CA MET A 1 -25.47 1.28 -4.87
C MET A 1 -24.76 1.82 -6.10
N THR A 2 -24.86 3.12 -6.38
CA THR A 2 -24.05 3.76 -7.42
C THR A 2 -22.90 4.50 -6.77
N LEU A 3 -21.67 4.19 -7.18
CA LEU A 3 -20.46 4.86 -6.70
C LEU A 3 -19.91 5.75 -7.82
N LYS A 4 -19.73 7.03 -7.53
CA LYS A 4 -18.98 7.94 -8.38
C LYS A 4 -17.50 7.61 -8.25
N LYS A 5 -16.90 7.13 -9.34
CA LYS A 5 -15.47 6.82 -9.41
C LYS A 5 -14.74 7.90 -10.20
N ILE A 6 -13.70 8.45 -9.59
CA ILE A 6 -12.65 9.17 -10.29
C ILE A 6 -11.66 8.12 -10.77
N ILE A 7 -11.39 8.09 -12.07
CA ILE A 7 -10.47 7.15 -12.70
C ILE A 7 -9.39 7.97 -13.40
N ILE A 8 -8.15 7.70 -13.04
CA ILE A 8 -6.98 8.37 -13.60
C ILE A 8 -6.11 7.26 -14.20
N GLU A 9 -5.97 7.23 -15.51
CA GLU A 9 -5.03 6.32 -16.15
C GLU A 9 -3.60 6.70 -15.78
N ASP A 10 -2.71 5.71 -15.69
CA ASP A 10 -1.30 5.93 -15.40
C ASP A 10 -0.70 6.93 -16.39
N GLN A 11 -0.23 8.05 -15.87
CA GLN A 11 0.30 9.17 -16.63
C GLN A 11 1.71 9.50 -16.13
N LYS A 12 2.48 10.15 -17.01
CA LYS A 12 3.80 10.66 -16.66
C LYS A 12 3.69 11.56 -15.42
N GLU A 13 4.64 11.45 -14.49
CA GLU A 13 4.68 12.23 -13.24
C GLU A 13 3.61 11.85 -12.17
N LEU A 14 2.45 11.31 -12.55
CA LEU A 14 1.38 10.94 -11.61
C LEU A 14 1.85 10.00 -10.50
N TYR A 15 2.72 9.03 -10.82
CA TYR A 15 3.30 8.11 -9.84
C TYR A 15 4.09 8.81 -8.71
N ARG A 16 4.67 10.00 -8.96
CA ARG A 16 5.35 10.77 -7.91
C ARG A 16 4.39 11.23 -6.82
N HIS A 17 3.11 11.34 -7.15
CA HIS A 17 2.05 11.75 -6.24
C HIS A 17 1.30 10.55 -5.64
N LYS A 18 1.77 9.31 -5.83
CA LYS A 18 1.06 8.10 -5.36
C LYS A 18 0.66 8.14 -3.88
N ASN A 19 1.51 8.68 -3.01
CA ASN A 19 1.22 8.76 -1.58
C ASN A 19 0.15 9.82 -1.29
N TYR A 20 0.19 10.93 -2.02
CA TYR A 20 -0.82 11.98 -1.90
C TYR A 20 -2.18 11.49 -2.41
N LEU A 21 -2.21 10.86 -3.59
CA LEU A 21 -3.41 10.24 -4.14
C LEU A 21 -3.97 9.16 -3.20
N LEU A 22 -3.10 8.32 -2.64
CA LEU A 22 -3.50 7.31 -1.65
C LEU A 22 -4.12 7.95 -0.39
N ASN A 23 -3.55 9.04 0.11
CA ASN A 23 -4.12 9.78 1.25
C ASN A 23 -5.51 10.37 0.92
N LEU A 24 -5.78 10.65 -0.35
CA LEU A 24 -7.08 11.07 -0.86
C LEU A 24 -7.97 9.88 -1.27
N ASN A 25 -7.69 8.67 -0.78
CA ASN A 25 -8.43 7.43 -1.07
C ASN A 25 -8.45 7.02 -2.55
N LEU A 26 -7.44 7.38 -3.34
CA LEU A 26 -7.21 6.86 -4.68
C LEU A 26 -6.13 5.78 -4.67
N GLU A 27 -6.54 4.54 -4.90
CA GLU A 27 -5.65 3.38 -4.91
C GLU A 27 -5.24 3.02 -6.34
N PHE A 28 -3.98 2.61 -6.52
CA PHE A 28 -3.47 2.15 -7.80
C PHE A 28 -3.79 0.67 -8.02
N ASP A 29 -4.57 0.37 -9.07
CA ASP A 29 -4.76 -0.98 -9.58
C ASP A 29 -3.62 -1.28 -10.59
N SER A 30 -2.65 -2.10 -10.17
CA SER A 30 -1.50 -2.45 -11.01
C SER A 30 -1.85 -3.26 -12.26
N HIS A 31 -2.97 -3.98 -12.25
CA HIS A 31 -3.40 -4.78 -13.40
C HIS A 31 -4.02 -3.90 -14.48
N LYS A 32 -4.86 -2.95 -14.07
CA LYS A 32 -5.52 -2.00 -14.98
C LYS A 32 -4.67 -0.77 -15.26
N ARG A 33 -3.64 -0.53 -14.46
CA ARG A 33 -2.79 0.68 -14.47
C ARG A 33 -3.61 1.96 -14.33
N ILE A 34 -4.50 1.98 -13.35
CA ILE A 34 -5.36 3.13 -13.05
C ILE A 34 -5.31 3.45 -11.55
N TYR A 35 -5.41 4.73 -11.21
CA TYR A 35 -5.80 5.16 -9.87
C TYR A 35 -7.32 5.32 -9.84
N SER A 36 -7.97 4.79 -8.80
CA SER A 36 -9.39 5.04 -8.58
C SER A 36 -9.79 4.92 -7.12
N ASN A 37 -10.89 5.57 -6.74
CA ASN A 37 -11.47 5.38 -5.42
C ASN A 37 -12.28 4.09 -5.38
N ASN A 38 -12.18 3.39 -4.25
CA ASN A 38 -12.94 2.17 -3.97
C ASN A 38 -14.10 2.39 -2.99
N SER A 39 -14.20 3.60 -2.43
CA SER A 39 -15.27 4.04 -1.54
C SER A 39 -15.82 5.39 -1.96
N PHE A 40 -16.91 5.83 -1.32
CA PHE A 40 -17.33 7.22 -1.42
C PHE A 40 -16.19 8.13 -0.98
N LEU A 41 -16.12 9.27 -1.65
CA LEU A 41 -15.26 10.38 -1.30
C LEU A 41 -16.18 11.43 -0.66
N ASP A 42 -15.73 12.01 0.45
CA ASP A 42 -16.38 13.22 0.94
C ASP A 42 -16.15 14.38 -0.04
N PHE A 43 -16.97 15.42 0.08
CA PHE A 43 -16.93 16.56 -0.84
C PHE A 43 -15.58 17.27 -0.85
N ASN A 44 -14.92 17.40 0.31
CA ASN A 44 -13.65 18.11 0.40
C ASN A 44 -12.54 17.31 -0.26
N ILE A 45 -12.48 16.00 -0.03
CA ILE A 45 -11.54 15.10 -0.70
C ILE A 45 -11.80 15.08 -2.21
N GLU A 46 -13.06 14.97 -2.64
CA GLU A 46 -13.41 14.97 -4.06
C GLU A 46 -12.96 16.29 -4.73
N PHE A 47 -13.25 17.42 -4.09
CA PHE A 47 -12.84 18.74 -4.55
C PHE A 47 -11.31 18.86 -4.64
N GLU A 48 -10.59 18.44 -3.59
CA GLU A 48 -9.13 18.47 -3.53
C GLU A 48 -8.50 17.59 -4.61
N ILE A 49 -9.04 16.40 -4.87
CA ILE A 49 -8.60 15.54 -5.97
C ILE A 49 -8.78 16.26 -7.30
N ILE A 50 -9.97 16.81 -7.56
CA ILE A 50 -10.28 17.47 -8.84
C ILE A 50 -9.37 18.69 -9.06
N GLU A 51 -9.18 19.52 -8.04
CA GLU A 51 -8.28 20.68 -8.12
C GLU A 51 -6.83 20.25 -8.30
N PHE A 52 -6.36 19.23 -7.58
CA PHE A 52 -5.03 18.67 -7.77
C PHE A 52 -4.81 18.19 -9.21
N LEU A 53 -5.77 17.45 -9.77
CA LEU A 53 -5.67 16.91 -11.13
C LEU A 53 -5.65 18.04 -12.17
N LYS A 54 -6.48 19.06 -12.00
CA LYS A 54 -6.50 20.23 -12.89
C LYS A 54 -5.21 21.04 -12.80
N ASN A 55 -4.73 21.33 -11.60
CA ASN A 55 -3.53 22.15 -11.39
C ASN A 55 -2.24 21.50 -11.92
N ASN A 56 -2.25 20.19 -12.11
CA ASN A 56 -1.12 19.42 -12.65
C ASN A 56 -1.41 18.87 -14.07
N ASP A 57 -2.46 19.34 -14.73
CA ASP A 57 -2.87 18.93 -16.09
C ASP A 57 -3.02 17.41 -16.28
N PHE A 58 -3.44 16.68 -15.24
CA PHE A 58 -3.71 15.25 -15.33
C PHE A 58 -5.08 14.99 -15.94
N THR A 59 -5.12 14.11 -16.93
CA THR A 59 -6.38 13.65 -17.52
C THR A 59 -7.07 12.68 -16.58
N TYR A 60 -8.37 12.83 -16.39
CA TYR A 60 -9.17 11.94 -15.57
C TYR A 60 -10.59 11.83 -16.14
N LYS A 61 -11.26 10.74 -15.79
CA LYS A 61 -12.67 10.53 -16.08
C LYS A 61 -13.44 10.28 -14.80
N ILE A 62 -14.70 10.69 -14.81
CA ILE A 62 -15.65 10.41 -13.74
C ILE A 62 -16.68 9.46 -14.32
N GLU A 63 -16.84 8.31 -13.67
CA GLU A 63 -17.80 7.29 -14.07
C GLU A 63 -18.70 6.91 -12.90
N GLU A 64 -19.96 6.64 -13.18
CA GLU A 64 -20.87 6.04 -12.22
C GLU A 64 -20.83 4.51 -12.33
N VAL A 65 -20.37 3.86 -11.27
CA VAL A 65 -20.25 2.40 -11.23
C VAL A 65 -21.32 1.82 -10.31
N ILE A 66 -22.16 0.94 -10.86
CA ILE A 66 -23.16 0.22 -10.09
C ILE A 66 -22.48 -0.95 -9.36
N ILE A 67 -22.38 -0.84 -8.04
CA ILE A 67 -21.90 -1.93 -7.17
C ILE A 67 -23.12 -2.74 -6.74
N LYS A 68 -23.20 -3.99 -7.21
CA LYS A 68 -24.27 -4.94 -6.83
C LYS A 68 -23.92 -5.79 -5.60
N ASP A 69 -22.64 -6.08 -5.40
CA ASP A 69 -22.16 -6.90 -4.28
C ASP A 69 -22.33 -6.19 -2.94
N PHE A 70 -23.08 -6.78 -2.02
CA PHE A 70 -23.42 -6.18 -0.73
C PHE A 70 -22.20 -5.90 0.15
N LYS A 71 -21.21 -6.81 0.17
CA LYS A 71 -19.95 -6.62 0.95
C LYS A 71 -19.22 -5.38 0.45
N LYS A 72 -19.08 -5.24 -0.86
CA LYS A 72 -18.46 -4.05 -1.47
C LYS A 72 -19.25 -2.78 -1.22
N GLN A 73 -20.60 -2.84 -1.22
CA GLN A 73 -21.43 -1.68 -0.90
C GLN A 73 -21.19 -1.18 0.53
N VAL A 74 -21.11 -2.10 1.49
CA VAL A 74 -20.83 -1.77 2.90
C VAL A 74 -19.44 -1.17 3.06
N SER A 75 -18.40 -1.81 2.52
CA SER A 75 -17.02 -1.30 2.60
C SER A 75 -16.83 0.05 1.91
N ALA A 76 -17.60 0.32 0.85
CA ALA A 76 -17.57 1.58 0.15
C ALA A 76 -18.33 2.70 0.88
N SER A 77 -19.38 2.35 1.64
CA SER A 77 -20.23 3.31 2.36
C SER A 77 -19.75 3.62 3.77
N TYR A 78 -19.12 2.66 4.45
CA TYR A 78 -18.85 2.76 5.89
C TYR A 78 -17.40 2.46 6.23
N SER A 79 -16.95 2.97 7.37
CA SER A 79 -15.69 2.60 8.03
C SER A 79 -15.91 2.42 9.53
N SER A 80 -15.02 1.65 10.17
CA SER A 80 -14.93 1.58 11.63
C SER A 80 -13.75 2.41 12.12
N LEU A 81 -13.99 3.30 13.09
CA LEU A 81 -12.98 4.13 13.73
C LEU A 81 -12.84 3.71 15.20
N GLN A 82 -11.76 3.01 15.52
CA GLN A 82 -11.40 2.68 16.91
C GLN A 82 -10.78 3.90 17.57
N ILE A 83 -11.39 4.42 18.64
CA ILE A 83 -10.85 5.55 19.40
C ILE A 83 -9.93 5.05 20.51
N ASP A 84 -10.37 4.01 21.22
CA ASP A 84 -9.63 3.33 22.28
C ASP A 84 -10.17 1.90 22.45
N ALA A 85 -9.69 1.14 23.43
CA ALA A 85 -10.11 -0.24 23.67
C ALA A 85 -11.62 -0.43 23.98
N ASN A 86 -12.30 0.64 24.38
CA ASN A 86 -13.69 0.67 24.82
C ASN A 86 -14.62 1.43 23.86
N ASN A 87 -14.11 2.04 22.78
CA ASN A 87 -14.89 2.91 21.91
C ASN A 87 -14.62 2.64 20.42
N ILE A 88 -15.68 2.31 19.68
CA ILE A 88 -15.65 2.21 18.22
C ILE A 88 -16.80 3.03 17.64
N PHE A 89 -16.49 3.89 16.68
CA PHE A 89 -17.50 4.53 15.83
C PHE A 89 -17.66 3.79 14.51
N ILE A 90 -18.89 3.74 14.00
CA ILE A 90 -19.17 3.45 12.59
C ILE A 90 -19.46 4.77 11.90
N VAL A 91 -18.72 5.07 10.83
CA VAL A 91 -18.74 6.36 10.15
C VAL A 91 -19.26 6.18 8.72
N ASP A 92 -20.13 7.08 8.29
CA ASP A 92 -20.54 7.24 6.90
C ASP A 92 -19.40 7.89 6.11
N LYS A 93 -18.83 7.22 5.11
CA LYS A 93 -17.70 7.77 4.35
C LYS A 93 -18.11 8.94 3.45
N LYS A 94 -19.38 9.04 3.05
CA LYS A 94 -19.84 10.09 2.15
C LYS A 94 -20.01 11.41 2.89
N THR A 95 -20.60 11.37 4.09
CA THR A 95 -20.86 12.58 4.90
C THR A 95 -19.83 12.81 5.99
N ASN A 96 -18.97 11.82 6.26
CA ASN A 96 -18.06 11.76 7.40
C ASN A 96 -18.79 11.81 8.77
N GLU A 97 -20.09 11.53 8.79
CA GLU A 97 -20.90 11.52 9.99
C GLU A 97 -20.76 10.21 10.76
N LYS A 98 -20.71 10.30 12.09
CA LYS A 98 -20.74 9.13 12.98
C LYS A 98 -22.17 8.60 13.04
N ILE A 99 -22.37 7.34 12.66
CA ILE A 99 -23.69 6.69 12.61
C ILE A 99 -23.96 5.90 13.89
N TYR A 100 -22.96 5.14 14.35
CA TYR A 100 -23.08 4.33 15.55
C TYR A 100 -21.91 4.56 16.49
N LEU A 101 -22.17 4.54 17.79
CA LEU A 101 -21.16 4.38 18.84
C LEU A 101 -21.34 3.02 19.52
N LEU A 102 -20.27 2.24 19.50
CA LEU A 102 -20.12 0.99 20.25
C LEU A 102 -19.21 1.28 21.44
N ASN A 103 -19.75 1.20 22.64
CA ASN A 103 -19.05 1.63 23.85
C ASN A 103 -19.12 0.56 24.95
N LYS A 104 -17.96 0.14 25.46
CA LYS A 104 -17.85 -0.79 26.58
C LYS A 104 -17.71 0.00 27.89
N ILE A 105 -18.67 -0.18 28.80
CA ILE A 105 -18.61 0.35 30.17
C ILE A 105 -18.72 -0.80 31.15
N LYS A 106 -17.64 -1.10 31.87
CA LYS A 106 -17.59 -2.19 32.86
C LYS A 106 -18.11 -3.49 32.23
N SER A 107 -19.24 -4.00 32.75
CA SER A 107 -19.95 -5.19 32.29
C SER A 107 -21.14 -4.86 31.39
N LYS A 108 -21.05 -3.79 30.60
CA LYS A 108 -22.09 -3.43 29.63
C LYS A 108 -21.48 -3.03 28.29
N LEU A 109 -22.14 -3.42 27.21
CA LEU A 109 -21.97 -2.81 25.90
C LEU A 109 -23.16 -1.88 25.66
N LEU A 110 -22.85 -0.63 25.35
CA LEU A 110 -23.78 0.35 24.86
C LEU A 110 -23.65 0.40 23.35
N ILE A 111 -24.79 0.25 22.66
CA ILE A 111 -24.92 0.51 21.24
C ILE A 111 -25.82 1.73 21.10
N ILE A 112 -25.27 2.79 20.51
CA ILE A 112 -25.96 4.05 20.29
C ILE A 112 -26.08 4.27 18.79
N ASP A 113 -27.30 4.32 18.28
CA ASP A 113 -27.62 4.80 16.93
C ASP A 113 -27.73 6.32 16.99
N LEU A 114 -26.70 7.00 16.48
CA LEU A 114 -26.58 8.45 16.50
C LEU A 114 -27.47 9.13 15.46
N LYS A 115 -28.01 8.37 14.48
CA LYS A 115 -28.97 8.91 13.49
C LYS A 115 -30.39 8.88 14.00
N LYS A 116 -30.73 7.89 14.83
CA LYS A 116 -32.09 7.68 15.36
C LYS A 116 -32.23 8.07 16.84
N ASP A 117 -31.15 8.50 17.48
CA ASP A 117 -31.06 8.76 18.93
C ASP A 117 -31.51 7.57 19.78
N ILE A 118 -31.24 6.33 19.31
CA ILE A 118 -31.60 5.10 20.02
C ILE A 118 -30.38 4.61 20.79
N LEU A 119 -30.54 4.42 22.10
CA LEU A 119 -29.54 3.76 22.95
C LEU A 119 -30.07 2.42 23.44
N LYS A 120 -29.27 1.37 23.29
CA LYS A 120 -29.49 0.08 23.95
C LYS A 120 -28.26 -0.34 24.74
N SER A 121 -28.53 -0.99 25.87
CA SER A 121 -27.52 -1.46 26.81
C SER A 121 -27.65 -2.97 26.99
N TYR A 122 -26.57 -3.69 26.70
CA TYR A 122 -26.50 -5.15 26.83
C TYR A 122 -25.55 -5.53 27.96
N LYS A 123 -25.95 -6.46 28.82
CA LYS A 123 -25.10 -6.96 29.92
C LYS A 123 -24.04 -7.91 29.38
N ILE A 124 -22.80 -7.74 29.84
CA ILE A 124 -21.68 -8.65 29.60
C ILE A 124 -21.71 -9.74 30.69
N PRO A 125 -21.73 -11.04 30.31
CA PRO A 125 -21.54 -12.12 31.27
C PRO A 125 -20.22 -11.94 32.05
N LYS A 126 -20.22 -12.17 33.37
CA LYS A 126 -19.02 -11.91 34.20
C LYS A 126 -17.77 -12.68 33.74
N ASN A 127 -17.94 -13.82 33.07
CA ASN A 127 -16.86 -14.68 32.61
C ASN A 127 -16.13 -14.18 31.35
N SER A 128 -16.62 -13.11 30.69
CA SER A 128 -16.08 -12.59 29.42
C SER A 128 -15.48 -11.18 29.52
N LEU A 129 -15.41 -10.59 30.72
CA LEU A 129 -14.98 -9.20 30.93
C LEU A 129 -13.52 -8.93 30.50
N ASP A 130 -12.62 -9.88 30.77
CA ASP A 130 -11.16 -9.71 30.60
C ASP A 130 -10.59 -10.30 29.29
N ARG A 131 -11.40 -11.03 28.51
CA ARG A 131 -10.90 -11.79 27.34
C ARG A 131 -11.33 -11.24 25.97
N PHE A 132 -12.30 -10.35 25.90
CA PHE A 132 -12.90 -9.97 24.61
C PHE A 132 -12.51 -8.56 24.14
N ASN A 133 -11.96 -8.53 22.91
CA ASN A 133 -11.90 -7.33 22.08
C ASN A 133 -13.33 -6.81 21.85
N LEU A 134 -13.55 -5.50 22.02
CA LEU A 134 -14.85 -4.84 21.84
C LEU A 134 -15.52 -5.20 20.51
N ALA A 135 -14.75 -5.30 19.43
CA ALA A 135 -15.28 -5.66 18.12
C ALA A 135 -15.93 -7.05 18.12
N LEU A 136 -15.21 -8.06 18.63
CA LEU A 136 -15.73 -9.43 18.73
C LEU A 136 -16.94 -9.50 19.66
N PHE A 137 -16.85 -8.84 20.81
CA PHE A 137 -17.94 -8.84 21.77
C PHE A 137 -19.22 -8.21 21.19
N THR A 138 -19.08 -7.11 20.44
CA THR A 138 -20.21 -6.47 19.79
C THR A 138 -20.87 -7.39 18.77
N LEU A 139 -20.10 -8.14 17.99
CA LEU A 139 -20.64 -9.11 17.04
C LEU A 139 -21.42 -10.24 17.74
N GLU A 140 -20.93 -10.75 18.88
CA GLU A 140 -21.65 -11.76 19.67
C GLU A 140 -22.97 -11.23 20.22
N VAL A 141 -22.98 -10.00 20.76
CA VAL A 141 -24.20 -9.36 21.26
C VAL A 141 -25.21 -9.17 20.14
N LEU A 142 -24.78 -8.64 18.99
CA LEU A 142 -25.64 -8.41 17.84
C LEU A 142 -26.18 -9.73 17.26
N ALA A 143 -25.36 -10.78 17.18
CA ALA A 143 -25.79 -12.10 16.74
C ALA A 143 -26.83 -12.73 17.69
N SER A 144 -26.68 -12.50 19.01
CA SER A 144 -27.59 -13.02 20.04
C SER A 144 -28.90 -12.23 20.15
N ASN A 145 -28.97 -11.03 19.56
CA ASN A 145 -30.13 -10.15 19.59
C ASN A 145 -30.52 -9.76 18.16
N GLY A 146 -30.69 -10.73 17.27
CA GLY A 146 -30.76 -10.52 15.81
C GLY A 146 -31.86 -9.57 15.29
N ASP A 147 -32.89 -9.30 16.07
CA ASP A 147 -33.91 -8.29 15.74
C ASP A 147 -33.44 -6.85 16.04
N ASP A 148 -32.51 -6.70 16.98
CA ASP A 148 -31.92 -5.42 17.37
C ASP A 148 -30.74 -5.08 16.46
N PHE A 149 -30.81 -3.93 15.78
CA PHE A 149 -29.74 -3.40 14.93
C PHE A 149 -29.21 -4.41 13.89
N LYS A 150 -30.12 -5.16 13.25
CA LYS A 150 -29.78 -6.13 12.19
C LYS A 150 -28.86 -5.56 11.10
N ASP A 151 -29.09 -4.31 10.70
CA ASP A 151 -28.25 -3.62 9.71
C ASP A 151 -26.83 -3.37 10.25
N LEU A 152 -26.70 -2.96 11.51
CA LEU A 152 -25.41 -2.78 12.17
C LEU A 152 -24.64 -4.10 12.25
N PHE A 153 -25.29 -5.23 12.55
CA PHE A 153 -24.62 -6.53 12.57
C PHE A 153 -23.95 -6.83 11.22
N ASN A 154 -24.71 -6.70 10.14
CA ASN A 154 -24.22 -6.96 8.79
C ASN A 154 -23.10 -5.99 8.40
N ILE A 155 -23.28 -4.69 8.67
CA ILE A 155 -22.28 -3.66 8.39
C ILE A 155 -21.00 -3.97 9.18
N PHE A 156 -21.12 -4.16 10.49
CA PHE A 156 -19.98 -4.30 11.38
C PHE A 156 -19.22 -5.61 11.15
N ALA A 157 -19.91 -6.72 10.90
CA ALA A 157 -19.26 -8.00 10.58
C ALA A 157 -18.39 -7.90 9.33
N ILE A 158 -18.86 -7.18 8.29
CA ILE A 158 -18.11 -6.96 7.06
C ILE A 158 -16.89 -6.08 7.31
N LEU A 159 -17.05 -4.99 8.08
CA LEU A 159 -15.94 -4.09 8.41
C LEU A 159 -14.86 -4.78 9.26
N GLN A 160 -15.24 -5.61 10.24
CA GLN A 160 -14.29 -6.33 11.10
C GLN A 160 -13.58 -7.47 10.38
N ASN A 161 -14.23 -8.14 9.42
CA ASN A 161 -13.56 -9.16 8.62
C ASN A 161 -12.43 -8.54 7.76
N GLN A 162 -12.61 -7.32 7.25
CA GLN A 162 -11.56 -6.64 6.49
C GLN A 162 -10.36 -6.23 7.35
N SER A 163 -10.59 -5.66 8.54
CA SER A 163 -9.48 -5.36 9.47
C SER A 163 -8.76 -6.62 9.96
N SER A 164 -9.49 -7.73 10.11
CA SER A 164 -8.91 -9.02 10.49
C SER A 164 -8.01 -9.63 9.42
N GLU A 165 -8.35 -9.52 8.13
CA GLU A 165 -7.52 -10.07 7.04
C GLU A 165 -6.16 -9.37 6.95
N ASP A 166 -6.13 -8.04 7.09
CA ASP A 166 -4.90 -7.24 7.08
C ASP A 166 -4.04 -7.47 8.34
N LEU A 167 -4.66 -7.53 9.53
CA LEU A 167 -3.97 -7.86 10.78
C LEU A 167 -3.41 -9.30 10.76
N LEU A 168 -4.19 -10.27 10.27
CA LEU A 168 -3.74 -11.65 10.08
C LEU A 168 -2.57 -11.73 9.10
N TYR A 169 -2.57 -10.91 8.05
CA TYR A 169 -1.46 -10.84 7.10
C TYR A 169 -0.19 -10.29 7.75
N LEU A 170 -0.28 -9.21 8.52
CA LEU A 170 0.85 -8.66 9.27
C LEU A 170 1.38 -9.64 10.33
N ASP A 171 0.51 -10.37 11.02
CA ASP A 171 0.92 -11.41 11.97
C ASP A 171 1.61 -12.60 11.27
N LYS A 172 1.12 -13.01 10.09
CA LYS A 172 1.79 -14.01 9.26
C LYS A 172 3.18 -13.55 8.83
N ILE A 173 3.31 -12.28 8.44
CA ILE A 173 4.62 -11.67 8.11
C ILE A 173 5.54 -11.66 9.33
N LYS A 174 5.03 -11.30 10.52
CA LYS A 174 5.82 -11.28 11.76
C LYS A 174 6.35 -12.68 12.11
N LYS A 175 5.49 -13.70 12.03
CA LYS A 175 5.90 -15.11 12.23
C LYS A 175 6.93 -15.55 11.20
N PHE A 176 6.72 -15.19 9.93
CA PHE A 176 7.65 -15.47 8.85
C PHE A 176 9.02 -14.81 9.07
N LYS A 177 9.06 -13.53 9.48
CA LYS A 177 10.28 -12.80 9.84
C LYS A 177 11.11 -13.59 10.85
N TYR A 178 10.53 -13.97 11.99
CA TYR A 178 11.27 -14.68 13.04
C TYR A 178 11.71 -16.08 12.60
N PHE A 179 10.88 -16.79 11.82
CA PHE A 179 11.27 -18.06 11.22
C PHE A 179 12.48 -17.91 10.29
N CYS A 180 12.50 -16.90 9.42
CA CYS A 180 13.62 -16.63 8.53
C CYS A 180 14.89 -16.26 9.29
N ILE A 181 14.79 -15.42 10.32
CA ILE A 181 15.92 -15.03 11.17
C ILE A 181 16.53 -16.28 11.84
N ALA A 182 15.70 -17.12 12.47
CA ALA A 182 16.16 -18.36 13.09
C ALA A 182 16.87 -19.28 12.07
N LYS A 183 16.27 -19.48 10.90
CA LYS A 183 16.82 -20.32 9.84
C LYS A 183 18.14 -19.80 9.26
N ILE A 184 18.32 -18.49 9.14
CA ILE A 184 19.58 -17.89 8.68
C ILE A 184 20.65 -18.04 9.76
N ASN A 185 20.31 -17.80 11.03
CA ASN A 185 21.22 -17.98 12.17
C ASN A 185 21.73 -19.44 12.27
N GLU A 186 20.84 -20.42 12.09
CA GLU A 186 21.19 -21.85 12.11
C GLU A 186 22.18 -22.25 11.02
N LYS A 187 22.14 -21.59 9.86
CA LYS A 187 23.00 -21.89 8.71
C LYS A 187 24.41 -21.29 8.81
N GLN A 188 24.72 -20.50 9.85
CA GLN A 188 25.99 -19.77 10.01
C GLN A 188 26.41 -18.97 8.76
N GLN A 189 25.45 -18.51 7.97
CA GLN A 189 25.73 -17.60 6.87
C GLN A 189 26.09 -16.22 7.45
N ASP A 190 26.69 -15.33 6.66
CA ASP A 190 27.06 -13.94 7.03
C ASP A 190 25.84 -13.04 7.33
N MET A 191 24.73 -13.63 7.77
CA MET A 191 23.43 -13.05 8.02
C MET A 191 22.81 -12.36 6.82
N PHE A 192 23.29 -12.65 5.61
CA PHE A 192 22.71 -12.12 4.39
C PHE A 192 21.24 -12.56 4.27
N LEU A 193 20.35 -11.59 4.08
CA LEU A 193 18.93 -11.80 3.96
C LEU A 193 18.51 -11.88 2.49
N CYS A 194 18.84 -10.86 1.70
CA CYS A 194 18.41 -10.72 0.31
C CYS A 194 19.02 -9.48 -0.36
N ASN A 195 18.86 -9.39 -1.67
CA ASN A 195 19.07 -8.18 -2.47
C ASN A 195 17.96 -8.08 -3.55
N CYS A 196 18.02 -7.07 -4.43
CA CYS A 196 17.01 -6.84 -5.47
C CYS A 196 15.58 -6.61 -4.95
N ILE A 197 15.43 -5.93 -3.81
CA ILE A 197 14.11 -5.55 -3.30
C ILE A 197 13.58 -4.35 -4.11
N PRO A 198 12.33 -4.40 -4.62
CA PRO A 198 11.71 -3.26 -5.29
C PRO A 198 11.75 -1.99 -4.43
N ASP A 199 11.89 -0.84 -5.07
CA ASP A 199 12.08 0.48 -4.44
C ASP A 199 13.42 0.68 -3.70
N PHE A 200 14.26 -0.35 -3.59
CA PHE A 200 15.65 -0.21 -3.16
C PHE A 200 16.59 -0.25 -4.37
N PHE A 201 17.86 0.09 -4.15
CA PHE A 201 18.85 -0.10 -5.19
C PHE A 201 19.11 -1.62 -5.35
N PRO A 202 19.08 -2.20 -6.56
CA PRO A 202 19.10 -3.66 -6.72
C PRO A 202 20.31 -4.36 -6.12
N GLU A 203 21.46 -3.69 -6.15
CA GLU A 203 22.71 -4.22 -5.57
C GLU A 203 22.80 -4.02 -4.06
N THR A 204 21.86 -3.29 -3.43
CA THR A 204 21.80 -3.20 -1.97
C THR A 204 21.60 -4.58 -1.37
N LYS A 205 22.52 -4.99 -0.52
CA LYS A 205 22.44 -6.21 0.26
C LYS A 205 21.85 -5.89 1.62
N PHE A 206 20.85 -6.67 1.99
CA PHE A 206 20.24 -6.61 3.30
C PHE A 206 20.74 -7.75 4.15
N TYR A 207 21.01 -7.46 5.41
CA TYR A 207 21.52 -8.42 6.39
C TYR A 207 20.64 -8.40 7.64
N ILE A 208 20.50 -9.54 8.30
CA ILE A 208 19.91 -9.63 9.63
C ILE A 208 20.97 -9.30 10.67
N LYS A 209 20.67 -8.36 11.56
CA LYS A 209 21.49 -8.11 12.76
C LYS A 209 20.56 -8.01 13.95
N GLY A 210 20.63 -9.01 14.84
CA GLY A 210 19.61 -9.21 15.88
C GLY A 210 18.26 -9.55 15.26
N ASP A 211 17.25 -8.73 15.51
CA ASP A 211 15.90 -8.85 14.94
C ASP A 211 15.61 -7.80 13.85
N ARG A 212 16.61 -7.03 13.42
CA ARG A 212 16.48 -5.89 12.49
C ARG A 212 17.16 -6.16 11.16
N ILE A 213 16.73 -5.44 10.12
CA ILE A 213 17.37 -5.45 8.80
C ILE A 213 18.36 -4.30 8.70
N PHE A 214 19.62 -4.63 8.40
CA PHE A 214 20.70 -3.71 8.11
C PHE A 214 20.92 -3.62 6.59
N SER A 215 21.12 -2.41 6.06
CA SER A 215 21.46 -2.16 4.65
C SER A 215 22.93 -1.83 4.50
N ASP A 216 23.64 -2.49 3.60
CA ASP A 216 25.04 -2.13 3.27
C ASP A 216 25.17 -0.82 2.48
N TYR A 217 24.14 -0.45 1.73
CA TYR A 217 24.14 0.77 0.95
C TYR A 217 24.10 2.01 1.85
N THR A 218 23.22 2.03 2.86
CA THR A 218 23.15 3.16 3.81
C THR A 218 24.04 3.00 5.02
N ASN A 219 24.52 1.77 5.30
CA ASN A 219 25.19 1.40 6.55
C ASN A 219 24.34 1.68 7.82
N TYR A 220 23.02 1.69 7.69
CA TYR A 220 22.08 1.85 8.80
C TYR A 220 21.01 0.76 8.82
N PHE A 221 20.34 0.62 9.97
CA PHE A 221 19.13 -0.17 10.07
C PHE A 221 17.99 0.49 9.31
N LEU A 222 17.20 -0.32 8.62
CA LEU A 222 15.99 0.15 7.93
C LEU A 222 14.96 0.64 8.94
N SER A 223 14.16 1.64 8.57
CA SER A 223 12.98 2.01 9.37
C SER A 223 11.96 0.87 9.40
N TYR A 224 11.01 0.91 10.34
CA TYR A 224 9.95 -0.11 10.43
C TYR A 224 9.18 -0.28 9.12
N GLU A 225 8.82 0.83 8.46
CA GLU A 225 8.11 0.82 7.19
C GLU A 225 8.93 0.16 6.08
N GLN A 226 10.24 0.45 6.02
CA GLN A 226 11.16 -0.15 5.06
C GLN A 226 11.36 -1.65 5.33
N GLU A 227 11.48 -2.06 6.60
CA GLU A 227 11.56 -3.48 6.96
C GLU A 227 10.32 -4.24 6.54
N ILE A 228 9.12 -3.69 6.80
CA ILE A 228 7.87 -4.33 6.38
C ILE A 228 7.83 -4.55 4.88
N LYS A 229 8.33 -3.60 4.07
CA LYS A 229 8.38 -3.75 2.61
C LYS A 229 9.25 -4.95 2.21
N VAL A 230 10.44 -5.06 2.80
CA VAL A 230 11.34 -6.20 2.56
C VAL A 230 10.66 -7.52 2.95
N TRP A 231 10.03 -7.58 4.14
CA TRP A 231 9.38 -8.80 4.61
C TRP A 231 8.14 -9.19 3.80
N LYS A 232 7.33 -8.23 3.35
CA LYS A 232 6.20 -8.47 2.44
C LYS A 232 6.69 -9.08 1.12
N TYR A 233 7.75 -8.53 0.55
CA TYR A 233 8.35 -9.05 -0.67
C TYR A 233 8.84 -10.49 -0.49
N LEU A 234 9.63 -10.76 0.55
CA LEU A 234 10.16 -12.10 0.82
C LEU A 234 9.09 -13.12 1.19
N TYR A 235 8.01 -12.70 1.84
CA TYR A 235 6.88 -13.58 2.14
C TYR A 235 6.24 -14.14 0.87
N ASN A 236 6.16 -13.32 -0.18
CA ASN A 236 5.66 -13.72 -1.50
C ASN A 236 6.73 -14.40 -2.37
N ASN A 237 8.02 -14.22 -2.06
CA ASN A 237 9.16 -14.75 -2.81
C ASN A 237 10.13 -15.52 -1.89
N LYS A 238 9.61 -16.55 -1.20
CA LYS A 238 10.30 -17.25 -0.11
C LYS A 238 11.63 -17.90 -0.52
N ASN A 239 11.78 -18.21 -1.80
CA ASN A 239 12.97 -18.77 -2.42
C ASN A 239 14.16 -17.80 -2.48
N PHE A 240 13.95 -16.49 -2.27
CA PHE A 240 15.03 -15.49 -2.24
C PHE A 240 15.59 -15.21 -0.84
N VAL A 241 15.03 -15.83 0.21
CA VAL A 241 15.53 -15.66 1.59
C VAL A 241 16.88 -16.36 1.74
N GLY A 242 17.91 -15.58 2.06
CA GLY A 242 19.30 -16.02 2.21
C GLY A 242 19.98 -16.36 0.89
N VAL A 243 19.42 -15.92 -0.24
CA VAL A 243 19.93 -16.23 -1.59
C VAL A 243 20.24 -14.93 -2.31
N TYR A 244 21.49 -14.77 -2.74
CA TYR A 244 21.87 -13.63 -3.57
C TYR A 244 21.31 -13.83 -4.97
N LYS A 245 20.60 -12.82 -5.46
CA LYS A 245 20.05 -12.77 -6.82
C LYS A 245 20.87 -11.79 -7.63
N GLU A 246 21.45 -12.24 -8.74
CA GLU A 246 22.08 -11.31 -9.69
C GLU A 246 21.03 -10.32 -10.23
N PRO A 247 21.24 -8.99 -10.08
CA PRO A 247 20.33 -8.00 -10.62
C PRO A 247 20.19 -8.13 -12.13
N THR A 248 18.96 -8.14 -12.62
CA THR A 248 18.71 -8.07 -14.05
C THR A 248 19.01 -6.67 -14.58
N ILE A 249 19.32 -6.57 -15.89
CA ILE A 249 19.47 -5.29 -16.60
C ILE A 249 18.25 -4.39 -16.39
N SER A 250 17.05 -5.00 -16.37
CA SER A 250 15.80 -4.30 -16.10
C SER A 250 15.81 -3.64 -14.72
N GLU A 251 16.13 -4.39 -13.68
CA GLU A 251 16.19 -3.89 -12.29
C GLU A 251 17.24 -2.79 -12.12
N LEU A 252 18.40 -2.94 -12.77
CA LEU A 252 19.50 -1.98 -12.69
C LEU A 252 19.19 -0.65 -13.37
N PHE A 253 18.64 -0.69 -14.60
CA PHE A 253 18.67 0.48 -15.48
C PHE A 253 17.29 0.96 -15.93
N ILE A 254 16.31 0.09 -16.12
CA ILE A 254 15.01 0.51 -16.67
C ILE A 254 14.28 1.38 -15.64
N GLY A 255 13.76 2.53 -16.09
CA GLY A 255 13.12 3.55 -15.25
C GLY A 255 14.11 4.53 -14.59
N ARG A 256 15.42 4.27 -14.65
CA ARG A 256 16.44 5.21 -14.16
C ARG A 256 16.67 6.35 -15.16
N LYS A 257 17.10 7.51 -14.66
CA LYS A 257 17.43 8.67 -15.49
C LYS A 257 18.92 8.71 -15.80
N ILE A 258 19.28 9.25 -16.95
CA ILE A 258 20.65 9.65 -17.31
C ILE A 258 20.61 11.05 -17.96
N TYR A 259 21.73 11.78 -17.90
CA TYR A 259 21.88 13.02 -18.65
C TYR A 259 22.16 12.76 -20.13
N THR A 260 21.58 13.59 -20.99
CA THR A 260 21.82 13.64 -22.44
C THR A 260 21.82 15.09 -22.91
N ILE A 261 22.38 15.36 -24.09
CA ILE A 261 22.34 16.68 -24.70
C ILE A 261 21.14 16.76 -25.65
N ASP A 262 20.34 17.84 -25.56
CA ASP A 262 19.25 18.10 -26.50
C ASP A 262 19.73 18.75 -27.81
N GLY A 263 18.82 19.01 -28.75
CA GLY A 263 19.15 19.64 -30.03
C GLY A 263 19.65 21.09 -29.92
N PHE A 264 19.63 21.68 -28.73
CA PHE A 264 20.06 23.03 -28.43
C PHE A 264 21.36 23.08 -27.60
N GLY A 265 21.96 21.92 -27.31
CA GLY A 265 23.21 21.83 -26.53
C GLY A 265 23.01 21.77 -25.02
N ASN A 266 21.78 21.70 -24.51
CA ASN A 266 21.50 21.67 -23.07
C ASN A 266 21.53 20.24 -22.51
N SER A 267 22.02 20.10 -21.28
CA SER A 267 21.94 18.83 -20.54
C SER A 267 20.53 18.60 -20.00
N VAL A 268 19.90 17.50 -20.39
CA VAL A 268 18.55 17.10 -20.00
C VAL A 268 18.53 15.67 -19.45
N LYS A 269 17.82 15.45 -18.35
CA LYS A 269 17.61 14.11 -17.77
C LYS A 269 16.53 13.35 -18.55
N ARG A 270 16.86 12.17 -19.08
CA ARG A 270 15.93 11.28 -19.78
C ARG A 270 15.88 9.91 -19.11
N VAL A 271 14.72 9.24 -19.19
CA VAL A 271 14.50 7.93 -18.57
C VAL A 271 14.92 6.82 -19.51
N ILE A 272 15.66 5.83 -19.02
CA ILE A 272 15.94 4.58 -19.74
C ILE A 272 14.64 3.77 -19.80
N LYS A 273 14.02 3.72 -20.98
CA LYS A 273 12.78 2.97 -21.22
C LYS A 273 13.05 1.50 -21.52
N PHE A 274 14.11 1.22 -22.28
CA PHE A 274 14.56 -0.12 -22.60
C PHE A 274 16.08 -0.18 -22.59
N ALA A 275 16.61 -1.34 -22.21
CA ALA A 275 18.03 -1.67 -22.34
C ALA A 275 18.11 -3.09 -22.92
N LYS A 276 18.85 -3.25 -24.02
CA LYS A 276 19.05 -4.56 -24.66
C LYS A 276 20.54 -4.80 -24.78
N GLU A 277 20.99 -5.96 -24.32
CA GLU A 277 22.35 -6.43 -24.59
C GLU A 277 22.45 -6.77 -26.08
N ILE A 278 23.35 -6.07 -26.78
CA ILE A 278 23.60 -6.29 -28.21
C ILE A 278 24.88 -7.12 -28.38
N GLU A 279 25.84 -6.93 -27.48
CA GLU A 279 27.10 -7.67 -27.39
C GLU A 279 27.39 -7.96 -25.92
N LYS A 280 28.20 -8.97 -25.62
CA LYS A 280 28.48 -9.40 -24.25
C LYS A 280 29.02 -8.23 -23.41
N GLY A 281 28.24 -7.79 -22.42
CA GLY A 281 28.56 -6.68 -21.53
C GLY A 281 28.28 -5.27 -22.08
N TYR A 282 27.73 -5.15 -23.30
CA TYR A 282 27.40 -3.88 -23.94
C TYR A 282 25.91 -3.78 -24.28
N PHE A 283 25.32 -2.67 -23.83
CA PHE A 283 23.89 -2.42 -23.86
C PHE A 283 23.58 -1.26 -24.79
N GLN A 284 22.58 -1.47 -25.63
CA GLN A 284 21.93 -0.38 -26.34
C GLN A 284 20.67 0.02 -25.58
N ILE A 285 20.53 1.31 -25.33
CA ILE A 285 19.43 1.86 -24.55
C ILE A 285 18.49 2.71 -25.42
N THR A 286 17.22 2.67 -25.05
CA THR A 286 16.19 3.57 -25.55
C THR A 286 15.83 4.52 -24.44
N LEU A 287 15.99 5.82 -24.70
CA LEU A 287 15.62 6.87 -23.79
C LEU A 287 14.23 7.41 -24.12
N THR A 288 13.54 7.90 -23.10
CA THR A 288 12.29 8.64 -23.28
C THR A 288 12.30 9.91 -22.45
N ASP A 289 11.75 10.97 -23.03
CA ASP A 289 11.37 12.19 -22.33
C ASP A 289 9.89 12.13 -21.88
N GLY A 290 9.22 10.99 -22.04
CA GLY A 290 7.82 10.77 -21.72
C GLY A 290 6.83 11.11 -22.85
N VAL A 291 7.27 11.74 -23.93
CA VAL A 291 6.47 11.97 -25.14
C VAL A 291 7.08 11.20 -26.31
N ASN A 292 8.38 11.37 -26.53
CA ASN A 292 9.15 10.72 -27.55
C ASN A 292 10.06 9.65 -26.94
N SER A 293 10.36 8.61 -27.72
CA SER A 293 11.35 7.59 -27.37
C SER A 293 12.39 7.54 -28.46
N ALA A 294 13.66 7.70 -28.10
CA ALA A 294 14.77 7.67 -29.03
C ALA A 294 15.73 6.56 -28.62
N LYS A 295 16.00 5.66 -29.56
CA LYS A 295 17.04 4.63 -29.41
C LYS A 295 18.39 5.30 -29.64
N LEU A 296 19.31 5.18 -28.70
CA LEU A 296 20.66 5.70 -28.90
C LEU A 296 21.45 4.76 -29.81
N SER A 297 22.16 5.34 -30.77
CA SER A 297 23.12 4.61 -31.61
C SER A 297 24.33 4.14 -30.79
N LEU A 298 24.69 4.90 -29.76
CA LEU A 298 25.76 4.56 -28.83
C LEU A 298 25.40 3.33 -27.98
N ILE A 299 26.35 2.42 -27.83
CA ILE A 299 26.31 1.30 -26.89
C ILE A 299 27.11 1.66 -25.63
N PHE A 300 26.70 1.12 -24.50
CA PHE A 300 27.28 1.42 -23.19
C PHE A 300 27.73 0.13 -22.52
N SER A 301 28.88 0.13 -21.87
CA SER A 301 29.19 -0.93 -20.91
C SER A 301 28.27 -0.85 -19.68
N LYS A 302 28.16 -1.94 -18.91
CA LYS A 302 27.39 -1.96 -17.64
C LYS A 302 27.84 -0.81 -16.71
N ASP A 303 29.16 -0.64 -16.56
CA ASP A 303 29.75 0.30 -15.62
C ASP A 303 29.58 1.76 -16.07
N GLU A 304 29.71 2.02 -17.37
CA GLU A 304 29.44 3.34 -17.95
C GLU A 304 27.98 3.75 -17.77
N LEU A 305 27.06 2.83 -18.07
CA LEU A 305 25.63 3.09 -17.92
C LEU A 305 25.29 3.31 -16.44
N PHE A 306 25.89 2.52 -15.56
CA PHE A 306 25.73 2.66 -14.13
C PHE A 306 26.23 4.01 -13.61
N LYS A 307 27.44 4.42 -14.02
CA LYS A 307 28.01 5.74 -13.67
C LYS A 307 27.08 6.88 -14.08
N ARG A 308 26.53 6.83 -15.30
CA ARG A 308 25.59 7.85 -15.78
C ARG A 308 24.27 7.88 -15.00
N VAL A 309 23.80 6.72 -14.54
CA VAL A 309 22.60 6.63 -13.68
C VAL A 309 22.87 7.24 -12.30
N VAL A 310 24.06 7.01 -11.73
CA VAL A 310 24.48 7.61 -10.47
C VAL A 310 24.62 9.12 -10.60
N GLU A 311 25.31 9.61 -11.63
CA GLU A 311 25.47 11.05 -11.92
C GLU A 311 24.13 11.78 -12.06
N ALA A 312 23.13 11.15 -12.68
CA ALA A 312 21.81 11.75 -12.86
C ALA A 312 20.89 11.65 -11.63
N ARG A 313 21.35 11.00 -10.56
CA ARG A 313 20.63 10.91 -9.28
C ARG A 313 20.86 12.13 -8.40
N ASP A 314 22.02 12.76 -8.54
CA ASP A 314 22.35 14.08 -8.00
C ASP A 314 21.71 15.21 -8.86
#